data_AF-A0A5J4PG75-F1
#
_entry.id   AF-A0A5J4PG75-F1
#
_cell.length_a   1.000
_cell.length_b   1.000
_cell.length_c   1.000
_cell.angle_alpha   90.00
_cell.angle_beta   90.00
_cell.angle_gamma   90.00
#
_symmetry.space_group_name_H-M   'P 1'
#
loop_
_entity.id
_entity.type
_entity.pdbx_description
1 polymer ?
#
loop_
_entity_poly.entity_id
_entity_poly.type
_entity_poly.pdbx_seq_one_letter_code
_entity_poly.pdbx_strand_id
1 'polypeptide(L)'
;MEKDKQQTEPNVLKSFAHLLGTEVKNRRLEIPEKLGKGYCAGFVFNEHIRMLILNYELNEDLVVENPDINASMRMILFKFQNIFPKTEIVSTGKQLKTIPSVLITTSSMNTDAIIPIHTNTAAINIEVDANYLNGLFDLPEKSSVLQSLLQNTQPLLFE
;
A
#
# COMPACT_ATOMS: atom_id res chain seq x y z
N MET A 1 -22.65 -2.92 -25.46
CA MET A 1 -21.56 -2.25 -24.74
C MET A 1 -21.88 -2.33 -23.26
N GLU A 2 -21.34 -3.31 -22.56
CA GLU A 2 -21.34 -3.27 -21.10
C GLU A 2 -20.54 -2.05 -20.67
N LYS A 3 -21.10 -1.23 -19.77
CA LYS A 3 -20.33 -0.17 -19.13
C LYS A 3 -19.22 -0.86 -18.36
N ASP A 4 -17.96 -0.67 -18.76
CA ASP A 4 -16.82 -0.97 -17.93
C ASP A 4 -17.06 -0.33 -16.56
N LYS A 5 -17.40 -1.13 -15.56
CA LYS A 5 -17.50 -0.66 -14.19
C LYS A 5 -16.07 -0.32 -13.80
N GLN A 6 -15.76 0.98 -13.76
CA GLN A 6 -14.49 1.47 -13.25
C GLN A 6 -14.21 0.78 -11.92
N GLN A 7 -13.11 0.03 -11.88
CA GLN A 7 -12.66 -0.63 -10.67
C GLN A 7 -12.31 0.44 -9.64
N THR A 8 -13.01 0.45 -8.51
CA THR A 8 -12.78 1.43 -7.42
C THR A 8 -11.93 0.89 -6.28
N GLU A 9 -11.62 -0.41 -6.31
CA GLU A 9 -10.97 -1.18 -5.25
C GLU A 9 -9.83 -2.03 -5.83
N PRO A 10 -8.64 -2.08 -5.20
CA PRO A 10 -7.55 -2.95 -5.64
C PRO A 10 -7.93 -4.43 -5.62
N ASN A 11 -7.49 -5.23 -6.59
CA ASN A 11 -7.87 -6.64 -6.62
C ASN A 11 -7.21 -7.42 -5.48
N VAL A 12 -5.98 -7.04 -5.07
CA VAL A 12 -5.34 -7.61 -3.88
C VAL A 12 -6.20 -7.50 -2.62
N LEU A 13 -6.99 -6.42 -2.47
CA LEU A 13 -7.88 -6.25 -1.32
C LEU A 13 -9.02 -7.27 -1.36
N LYS A 14 -9.53 -7.59 -2.56
CA LYS A 14 -10.56 -8.61 -2.76
C LYS A 14 -10.02 -10.01 -2.53
N SER A 15 -8.81 -10.30 -3.03
CA SER A 15 -8.11 -11.56 -2.77
C SER A 15 -7.88 -11.77 -1.27
N PHE A 16 -7.48 -10.71 -0.56
CA PHE A 16 -7.30 -10.76 0.88
C PHE A 16 -8.62 -10.98 1.63
N ALA A 17 -9.70 -10.31 1.22
CA ALA A 17 -11.02 -10.53 1.79
C ALA A 17 -11.48 -11.99 1.63
N HIS A 18 -11.30 -12.57 0.44
CA HIS A 18 -11.61 -13.97 0.17
C HIS A 18 -10.80 -14.91 1.05
N LEU A 19 -9.50 -14.67 1.24
CA LEU A 19 -8.64 -15.48 2.11
C LEU A 19 -9.12 -15.45 3.58
N LEU A 20 -9.59 -14.31 4.05
CA LEU A 20 -10.12 -14.14 5.41
C LEU A 20 -11.55 -14.66 5.58
N GLY A 21 -12.23 -15.06 4.49
CA GLY A 21 -13.63 -15.48 4.51
C GLY A 21 -14.60 -14.33 4.83
N THR A 22 -14.31 -13.13 4.33
CA THR A 22 -15.11 -11.92 4.51
C THR A 22 -15.20 -11.15 3.18
N GLU A 23 -15.82 -9.98 3.18
CA GLU A 23 -16.10 -9.19 1.98
C GLU A 23 -15.61 -7.73 2.12
N VAL A 24 -15.35 -7.09 0.99
CA VAL A 24 -15.04 -5.67 0.94
C VAL A 24 -16.34 -4.87 0.88
N LYS A 25 -16.59 -4.01 1.86
CA LYS A 25 -17.74 -3.10 1.93
C LYS A 25 -17.27 -1.67 1.87
N ASN A 26 -17.81 -0.87 0.96
CA ASN A 26 -17.46 0.55 0.84
C ASN A 26 -15.94 0.76 0.77
N ARG A 27 -15.22 -0.06 -0.03
CA ARG A 27 -13.75 -0.03 -0.16
C ARG A 27 -12.97 -0.44 1.09
N ARG A 28 -13.62 -1.08 2.07
CA ARG A 28 -13.04 -1.43 3.35
C ARG A 28 -13.34 -2.88 3.72
N LEU A 29 -12.34 -3.53 4.26
CA LEU A 29 -12.32 -4.89 4.75
C LEU A 29 -12.04 -4.83 6.24
N GLU A 30 -12.92 -5.38 7.06
CA GLU A 30 -12.67 -5.57 8.49
C GLU A 30 -12.05 -6.95 8.72
N ILE A 31 -11.02 -7.02 9.57
CA ILE A 31 -10.41 -8.29 9.96
C ILE A 31 -11.40 -9.03 10.88
N PRO A 32 -11.77 -10.29 10.56
CA PRO A 32 -12.62 -11.08 11.44
C PRO A 32 -11.97 -11.29 12.80
N GLU A 33 -12.73 -11.15 13.90
CA GLU A 33 -12.22 -11.25 15.28
C GLU A 33 -11.43 -12.54 15.56
N LYS A 34 -11.87 -13.66 14.97
CA LYS A 34 -11.20 -14.96 15.07
C LYS A 34 -9.79 -15.00 14.46
N LEU A 35 -9.48 -14.07 13.55
CA LEU A 35 -8.20 -13.98 12.83
C LEU A 35 -7.36 -12.77 13.27
N GLY A 36 -7.95 -11.84 14.03
CA GLY A 36 -7.27 -10.62 14.46
C GLY A 36 -8.22 -9.44 14.69
N LYS A 37 -7.72 -8.23 14.48
CA LYS A 37 -8.48 -6.97 14.61
C LYS A 37 -7.98 -5.91 13.64
N GLY A 38 -8.79 -4.87 13.44
CA GLY A 38 -8.46 -3.74 12.57
C GLY A 38 -8.98 -3.94 11.15
N TYR A 39 -8.37 -3.28 10.17
CA TYR A 39 -8.93 -3.16 8.83
C TYR A 39 -7.90 -2.95 7.73
N CYS A 40 -8.36 -3.19 6.51
CA CYS A 40 -7.74 -2.72 5.28
C CYS A 40 -8.74 -1.87 4.50
N ALA A 41 -8.29 -0.79 3.85
CA ALA A 41 -9.10 -0.05 2.89
C ALA A 41 -8.31 0.20 1.62
N GLY A 42 -8.98 0.23 0.47
CA GLY A 42 -8.31 0.33 -0.81
C GLY A 42 -9.05 1.20 -1.81
N PHE A 43 -8.31 2.07 -2.48
CA PHE A 43 -8.84 3.04 -3.43
C PHE A 43 -8.09 2.92 -4.73
N VAL A 44 -8.83 2.79 -5.83
CA VAL A 44 -8.31 2.97 -7.19
C VAL A 44 -8.85 4.29 -7.70
N PHE A 45 -7.95 5.28 -7.87
CA PHE A 45 -8.33 6.62 -8.31
C PHE A 45 -8.45 6.69 -9.84
N ASN A 46 -7.53 6.03 -10.53
CA ASN A 46 -7.50 5.81 -11.97
C ASN A 46 -6.58 4.61 -12.28
N GLU A 47 -6.31 4.36 -13.56
CA GLU A 47 -5.43 3.28 -14.01
C GLU A 47 -3.96 3.43 -13.59
N HIS A 48 -3.54 4.62 -13.15
CA HIS A 48 -2.17 4.96 -12.78
C HIS A 48 -1.96 5.13 -11.27
N ILE A 49 -3.00 5.33 -10.47
CA ILE A 49 -2.90 5.68 -9.05
C ILE A 49 -3.85 4.83 -8.22
N ARG A 50 -3.27 4.14 -7.22
CA ARG A 50 -4.03 3.41 -6.20
C ARG A 50 -3.44 3.61 -4.81
N MET A 51 -4.25 3.35 -3.80
CA MET A 51 -3.89 3.47 -2.40
C MET A 51 -4.42 2.29 -1.60
N LEU A 52 -3.63 1.80 -0.66
CA LEU A 52 -4.02 0.84 0.37
C LEU A 52 -3.72 1.43 1.74
N ILE A 53 -4.72 1.41 2.62
CA ILE A 53 -4.60 1.71 4.04
C ILE A 53 -4.61 0.38 4.76
N LEU A 54 -3.53 0.07 5.48
CA LEU A 54 -3.34 -1.17 6.21
C LEU A 54 -3.20 -0.80 7.69
N ASN A 55 -4.19 -1.16 8.50
CA ASN A 55 -4.16 -0.89 9.94
C ASN A 55 -4.81 -2.05 10.68
N TYR A 56 -4.05 -3.12 10.86
CA TYR A 56 -4.55 -4.36 11.44
C TYR A 56 -3.47 -5.11 12.23
N GLU A 57 -3.96 -6.02 13.08
CA GLU A 57 -3.20 -7.06 13.73
C GLU A 57 -3.85 -8.42 13.42
N LEU A 58 -3.10 -9.37 12.87
CA LEU A 58 -3.51 -10.76 12.64
C LEU A 58 -2.86 -11.68 13.67
N ASN A 59 -3.51 -12.81 13.91
CA ASN A 59 -3.00 -13.85 14.80
C ASN A 59 -1.83 -14.64 14.19
N GLU A 60 -1.77 -14.74 12.86
CA GLU A 60 -0.78 -15.50 12.11
C GLU A 60 -0.39 -14.74 10.83
N ASP A 61 0.81 -14.99 10.31
CA ASP A 61 1.23 -14.48 9.00
C ASP A 61 0.42 -15.18 7.90
N LEU A 62 0.02 -14.40 6.90
CA LEU A 62 -0.74 -14.90 5.75
C LEU A 62 0.01 -14.62 4.45
N VAL A 63 -0.43 -15.30 3.40
CA VAL A 63 0.15 -15.20 2.07
C VAL A 63 -0.99 -15.02 1.09
N VAL A 64 -0.97 -13.94 0.32
CA VAL A 64 -1.99 -13.63 -0.68
C VAL A 64 -1.39 -13.73 -2.06
N GLU A 65 -2.06 -14.46 -2.95
CA GLU A 65 -1.73 -14.45 -4.38
C GLU A 65 -1.97 -13.06 -4.94
N ASN A 66 -1.02 -12.56 -5.73
CA ASN A 66 -1.12 -11.25 -6.33
C ASN A 66 -1.93 -11.32 -7.64
N PRO A 67 -3.16 -10.77 -7.68
CA PRO A 67 -3.96 -10.79 -8.89
C PRO A 67 -3.52 -9.71 -9.90
N ASP A 68 -2.72 -8.74 -9.47
CA ASP A 68 -2.38 -7.53 -10.22
C ASP A 68 -0.95 -7.57 -10.80
N ILE A 69 -0.36 -8.77 -10.94
CA ILE A 69 0.98 -8.94 -11.54
C ILE A 69 0.96 -8.36 -12.96
N ASN A 70 1.66 -7.24 -13.12
CA ASN A 70 1.84 -6.62 -14.41
C ASN A 70 3.28 -6.13 -14.52
N ALA A 71 4.14 -7.02 -15.02
CA ALA A 71 5.57 -6.76 -15.22
C ALA A 71 5.86 -5.58 -16.17
N SER A 72 4.87 -5.15 -16.97
CA SER A 72 5.03 -4.00 -17.88
C SER A 72 4.76 -2.64 -17.23
N MET A 73 4.02 -2.60 -16.11
CA MET A 73 3.75 -1.37 -15.36
C MET A 73 4.76 -1.20 -14.24
N ARG A 74 5.57 -0.13 -14.33
CA ARG A 74 6.52 0.23 -13.27
C ARG A 74 5.82 1.16 -12.27
N MET A 75 5.34 0.58 -11.17
CA MET A 75 4.70 1.33 -10.10
C MET A 75 5.72 1.74 -9.04
N ILE A 76 5.71 3.03 -8.67
CA ILE A 76 6.44 3.59 -7.55
C ILE A 76 5.55 3.48 -6.33
N LEU A 77 6.02 2.80 -5.30
CA LEU A 77 5.39 2.66 -4.00
C LEU A 77 5.91 3.75 -3.06
N PHE A 78 5.00 4.54 -2.52
CA PHE A 78 5.20 5.41 -1.36
C PHE A 78 4.58 4.72 -0.15
N LYS A 79 5.41 4.14 0.70
CA LYS A 79 4.99 3.44 1.93
C LYS A 79 5.19 4.36 3.12
N PHE A 80 4.09 4.90 3.63
CA PHE A 80 4.04 5.70 4.84
C PHE A 80 3.96 4.79 6.06
N GLN A 81 4.84 5.01 7.03
CA GLN A 81 4.97 4.20 8.24
C GLN A 81 4.93 5.10 9.48
N ASN A 82 4.56 4.53 10.63
CA ASN A 82 4.48 5.25 11.91
C ASN A 82 3.54 6.47 11.90
N ILE A 83 2.54 6.46 11.02
CA ILE A 83 1.60 7.57 10.82
C ILE A 83 0.30 7.46 11.64
N PHE A 84 0.01 6.28 12.20
CA PHE A 84 -1.18 6.09 13.02
C PHE A 84 -0.88 6.46 14.48
N PRO A 85 -1.71 7.30 15.13
CA PRO A 85 -1.55 7.61 16.55
C PRO A 85 -1.66 6.33 17.38
N LYS A 86 -0.66 6.04 18.20
CA LYS A 86 -0.74 4.95 19.17
C LYS A 86 -1.66 5.39 20.32
N THR A 87 -2.79 4.71 20.49
CA THR A 87 -3.77 4.97 21.55
C THR A 87 -3.36 4.40 22.91
N GLU A 88 -2.25 3.66 22.99
CA GLU A 88 -1.81 3.03 24.24
C GLU A 88 -1.01 3.99 25.12
N ILE A 89 -1.62 4.36 26.25
CA ILE A 89 -0.94 4.90 27.42
C ILE A 89 -0.21 3.72 28.07
N VAL A 90 1.02 3.46 27.64
CA VAL A 90 1.87 2.48 28.31
C VAL A 90 2.30 3.06 29.65
N SER A 91 1.89 2.41 30.74
CA SER A 91 2.15 2.75 32.15
C SER A 91 3.63 2.65 32.56
N THR A 92 4.56 2.55 31.61
CA THR A 92 6.01 2.46 31.85
C THR A 92 6.80 3.45 30.99
N GLY A 93 6.62 4.75 31.25
CA GLY A 93 7.69 5.76 31.29
C GLY A 93 8.53 6.10 30.04
N LYS A 94 8.48 5.37 28.93
CA LYS A 94 9.16 5.75 27.68
C LYS A 94 8.35 5.27 26.47
N GLN A 95 7.49 6.13 25.94
CA GLN A 95 7.06 6.00 24.55
C GLN A 95 8.31 6.22 23.68
N LEU A 96 8.79 5.17 23.01
CA LEU A 96 9.56 5.34 21.79
C LEU A 96 8.65 6.04 20.80
N LYS A 97 8.78 7.37 20.68
CA LYS A 97 8.14 8.14 19.62
C LYS A 97 8.72 7.62 18.31
N THR A 98 7.96 6.77 17.63
CA THR A 98 8.27 6.36 16.27
C THR A 98 8.07 7.57 15.37
N ILE A 99 9.11 7.97 14.64
CA ILE A 99 9.06 9.10 13.73
C ILE A 99 8.27 8.68 12.48
N PRO A 100 7.24 9.44 12.07
CA PRO A 100 6.56 9.22 10.80
C PRO A 100 7.57 9.22 9.65
N SER A 101 7.50 8.23 8.77
CA SER A 101 8.45 8.11 7.67
C SER A 101 7.77 7.69 6.38
N VAL A 102 8.42 7.99 5.25
CA VAL A 102 8.02 7.50 3.94
C VAL A 102 9.19 6.81 3.24
N LEU A 103 8.97 5.55 2.89
CA LEU A 103 9.85 4.77 2.04
C LEU A 103 9.31 4.82 0.60
N ILE A 104 10.14 5.24 -0.34
CA ILE A 104 9.84 5.28 -1.77
C ILE A 104 10.68 4.21 -2.47
N THR A 105 10.02 3.29 -3.17
CA THR A 105 10.67 2.15 -3.84
C THR A 105 9.82 1.67 -5.03
N THR A 106 10.27 0.67 -5.79
CA THR A 106 9.40 -0.07 -6.72
C THR A 106 8.42 -0.92 -5.95
N SER A 107 7.16 -0.89 -6.35
CA SER A 107 6.16 -1.78 -5.80
C SER A 107 6.46 -3.24 -6.16
N SER A 108 6.55 -4.09 -5.14
CA SER A 108 6.52 -5.54 -5.30
C SER A 108 5.14 -6.07 -5.74
N MET A 109 4.08 -5.27 -5.58
CA MET A 109 2.72 -5.65 -5.99
C MET A 109 2.57 -5.77 -7.52
N ASN A 110 3.58 -5.45 -8.30
CA ASN A 110 3.58 -5.68 -9.75
C ASN A 110 4.59 -6.76 -10.19
N THR A 111 5.53 -7.16 -9.32
CA THR A 111 6.62 -8.08 -9.65
C THR A 111 6.47 -9.44 -8.99
N ASP A 112 5.85 -9.48 -7.81
CA ASP A 112 5.84 -10.68 -6.98
C ASP A 112 4.51 -11.38 -7.15
N ALA A 113 4.55 -12.69 -7.45
CA ALA A 113 3.34 -13.50 -7.58
C ALA A 113 2.60 -13.69 -6.24
N ILE A 114 3.29 -13.38 -5.15
CA ILE A 114 2.87 -13.65 -3.79
C ILE A 114 3.21 -12.44 -2.93
N ILE A 115 2.25 -11.97 -2.15
CA ILE A 115 2.42 -10.85 -1.21
C ILE A 115 2.36 -11.39 0.22
N PRO A 116 3.44 -11.26 1.01
CA PRO A 116 3.41 -11.61 2.42
C PRO A 116 2.55 -10.60 3.19
N ILE A 117 1.65 -11.12 4.02
CA ILE A 117 0.77 -10.35 4.88
C ILE A 117 1.23 -10.58 6.33
N HIS A 118 1.95 -9.61 6.86
CA HIS A 118 2.53 -9.71 8.20
C HIS A 118 1.48 -9.51 9.29
N THR A 119 1.68 -10.17 10.43
CA THR A 119 0.84 -10.08 11.63
C THR A 119 0.56 -8.66 12.12
N ASN A 120 1.50 -7.72 12.03
CA ASN A 120 1.26 -6.33 12.44
C ASN A 120 1.58 -5.37 11.30
N THR A 121 0.56 -4.65 10.82
CA THR A 121 0.74 -3.68 9.75
C THR A 121 -0.03 -2.41 10.04
N ALA A 122 0.71 -1.30 10.10
CA ALA A 122 0.20 0.05 10.27
C ALA A 122 0.89 0.98 9.25
N ALA A 123 0.38 0.97 8.01
CA ALA A 123 0.96 1.70 6.90
C ALA A 123 -0.10 2.23 5.92
N ILE A 124 0.25 3.28 5.18
CA ILE A 124 -0.46 3.67 3.97
C ILE A 124 0.49 3.46 2.80
N ASN A 125 0.06 2.69 1.82
CA ASN A 125 0.77 2.48 0.56
C ASN A 125 0.06 3.29 -0.53
N ILE A 126 0.79 4.15 -1.21
CA ILE A 126 0.32 4.81 -2.43
C ILE A 126 1.18 4.31 -3.57
N GLU A 127 0.54 3.85 -4.64
CA GLU A 127 1.24 3.33 -5.81
C GLU A 127 0.88 4.15 -7.03
N VAL A 128 1.92 4.60 -7.74
CA VAL A 128 1.80 5.50 -8.89
C VAL A 128 2.60 4.95 -10.06
N ASP A 129 2.01 4.91 -11.25
CA ASP A 129 2.74 4.58 -12.48
C ASP A 129 3.84 5.61 -12.75
N ALA A 130 5.07 5.12 -12.95
CA ALA A 130 6.24 5.97 -13.09
C ALA A 130 6.20 6.82 -14.37
N ASN A 131 5.60 6.32 -15.46
CA ASN A 131 5.54 7.06 -16.73
C ASN A 131 4.50 8.17 -16.65
N TYR A 132 3.35 7.87 -16.06
CA TYR A 132 2.33 8.85 -15.72
C TYR A 132 2.91 9.95 -14.83
N LEU A 133 3.58 9.58 -13.73
CA LEU A 133 4.19 10.55 -12.83
C LEU A 133 5.27 11.39 -13.53
N ASN A 134 6.11 10.76 -14.36
CA ASN A 134 7.11 11.47 -15.17
C ASN A 134 6.49 12.48 -16.15
N GLY A 135 5.32 12.18 -16.70
CA GLY A 135 4.56 13.05 -17.60
C GLY A 135 3.91 14.25 -16.94
N LEU A 136 3.80 14.27 -15.60
CA LEU A 136 3.26 15.42 -14.85
C LEU A 136 4.31 16.50 -14.55
N PHE A 137 5.60 16.24 -14.81
CA PHE A 137 6.67 17.20 -14.51
C PHE A 137 7.07 18.01 -15.76
N ASP A 138 6.70 19.29 -15.77
CA ASP A 138 7.10 20.28 -16.78
C ASP A 138 8.38 21.05 -16.42
N LEU A 139 9.38 20.37 -15.83
CA LEU A 139 10.62 21.02 -15.40
C LEU A 139 11.77 20.78 -16.40
N PRO A 140 12.39 21.85 -16.93
CA PRO A 140 13.50 21.74 -17.89
C PRO A 140 14.76 21.12 -17.28
N GLU A 141 14.95 21.23 -15.96
CA GLU A 141 15.97 20.50 -15.21
C GLU A 141 15.30 19.60 -14.16
N LYS A 142 15.31 18.30 -14.40
CA LYS A 142 14.82 17.31 -13.42
C LYS A 142 15.89 17.14 -12.34
N SER A 143 15.57 17.55 -11.11
CA SER A 143 16.37 17.26 -9.90
C SER A 143 16.85 15.81 -9.90
N SER A 144 18.11 15.57 -9.49
CA SER A 144 18.68 14.23 -9.41
C SER A 144 17.87 13.29 -8.51
N VAL A 145 17.28 13.83 -7.43
CA VAL A 145 16.36 13.11 -6.55
C VAL A 145 15.12 12.65 -7.32
N LEU A 146 14.54 13.53 -8.14
CA LEU A 146 13.36 13.22 -8.93
C LEU A 146 13.67 12.18 -10.02
N GLN A 147 14.82 12.29 -10.68
CA GLN A 147 15.25 11.30 -11.66
C GLN A 147 15.48 9.93 -11.01
N SER A 148 16.15 9.90 -9.85
CA SER A 148 16.38 8.66 -9.10
C SER A 148 15.06 8.02 -8.66
N LEU A 149 14.07 8.82 -8.24
CA LEU A 149 12.73 8.35 -7.88
C LEU A 149 12.00 7.78 -9.11
N LEU A 150 11.99 8.49 -10.23
CA LEU A 150 11.30 8.06 -11.45
C LEU A 150 11.96 6.84 -12.09
N GLN A 151 13.29 6.75 -12.04
CA GLN A 151 14.04 5.59 -12.53
C GLN A 151 14.08 4.45 -11.50
N ASN A 152 13.71 4.72 -10.25
CA ASN A 152 13.83 3.84 -9.10
C ASN A 152 15.21 3.17 -9.02
N THR A 153 16.28 3.96 -9.13
CA THR A 153 17.64 3.43 -9.08
C THR A 153 18.03 2.95 -7.68
N GLN A 154 17.37 3.48 -6.65
CA GLN A 154 17.56 3.10 -5.26
C GLN A 154 16.32 3.45 -4.42
N PRO A 155 16.04 2.71 -3.33
CA PRO A 155 15.02 3.12 -2.36
C PRO A 155 15.39 4.44 -1.68
N LEU A 156 14.40 5.30 -1.44
CA LEU A 156 14.56 6.57 -0.73
C LEU A 156 13.77 6.53 0.58
N LEU A 157 14.35 7.04 1.67
CA LEU A 157 13.69 7.13 2.98
C LEU A 157 13.71 8.58 3.47
N PHE A 158 12.58 9.06 3.97
CA PHE A 158 12.42 10.37 4.59
C PHE A 158 11.75 10.22 5.96
N GLU A 159 12.19 10.98 6.96
CA GLU A 159 11.75 10.95 8.38
C GLU A 159 11.54 12.37 8.93
#